data_AF-Q1ZSL8-F1
#
_entry.id   AF-Q1ZSL8-F1
#
_cell.length_a   1.000
_cell.length_b   1.000
_cell.length_c   1.000
_cell.angle_alpha   90.00
_cell.angle_beta   90.00
_cell.angle_gamma   90.00
#
_symmetry.space_group_name_H-M   'P 1'
#
loop_
_entity.id
_entity.type
_entity.pdbx_description
1 polymer ?
#
loop_
_entity_poly.entity_id
_entity_poly.type
_entity_poly.pdbx_seq_one_letter_code
_entity_poly.pdbx_strand_id
1 'polypeptide(L)'
;MIKRFACKDCGVHMYGRIKDTNHPFYGLDFVHTELSAEQGWSEPTFAAFVSSLIEAGVDPKEMGAIRSRIEELGMEPYDCLSPALMDVIADHVAQQKK
;
A
#
# COMPACT_ATOMS: atom_id res chain seq x y z
N MET A 1 -7.83 9.44 -6.01
CA MET A 1 -7.22 8.42 -6.91
C MET A 1 -5.74 8.68 -7.03
N ILE A 2 -4.93 7.60 -7.00
CA ILE A 2 -3.48 7.67 -7.22
C ILE A 2 -3.20 7.51 -8.72
N LYS A 3 -2.50 8.47 -9.34
CA LYS A 3 -2.01 8.33 -10.71
C LYS A 3 -0.62 7.71 -10.70
N ARG A 4 -0.47 6.52 -11.27
CA ARG A 4 0.80 5.79 -11.37
C ARG A 4 1.57 6.22 -12.62
N PHE A 5 2.84 6.58 -12.46
CA PHE A 5 3.73 7.02 -13.54
C PHE A 5 4.70 5.89 -13.88
N ALA A 6 4.40 5.18 -14.96
CA ALA A 6 5.20 4.07 -15.46
C ALA A 6 6.25 4.53 -16.49
N CYS A 7 7.41 3.89 -16.51
CA CYS A 7 8.32 3.94 -17.64
C CYS A 7 7.61 3.39 -18.90
N LYS A 8 7.75 4.08 -20.04
CA LYS A 8 7.08 3.69 -21.29
C LYS A 8 7.69 2.44 -21.92
N ASP A 9 8.96 2.16 -21.65
CA ASP A 9 9.68 1.07 -22.29
C ASP A 9 9.60 -0.23 -21.49
N CYS A 10 9.74 -0.16 -20.17
CA CYS A 10 9.74 -1.35 -19.30
C CYS A 10 8.51 -1.50 -18.40
N GLY A 11 7.61 -0.52 -18.34
CA GLY A 11 6.38 -0.58 -17.54
C GLY A 11 6.57 -0.40 -16.03
N VAL A 12 7.80 -0.31 -15.53
CA VAL A 12 8.09 -0.11 -14.09
C VAL A 12 7.46 1.20 -13.60
N HIS A 13 6.71 1.13 -12.51
CA HIS A 13 6.12 2.30 -11.85
C HIS A 13 7.20 3.05 -11.05
N MET A 14 7.51 4.28 -11.46
CA MET A 14 8.54 5.10 -10.81
C MET A 14 7.98 5.83 -9.58
N TYR A 15 6.76 6.35 -9.67
CA TYR A 15 6.04 6.92 -8.54
C TYR A 15 4.53 6.98 -8.79
N GLY A 16 3.75 7.01 -7.72
CA GLY A 16 2.31 7.28 -7.72
C GLY A 16 2.01 8.62 -7.09
N ARG A 17 1.38 9.53 -7.83
CA ARG A 17 1.02 10.87 -7.33
C ARG A 17 -0.48 11.07 -7.26
N ILE A 18 -0.91 11.71 -6.19
CA ILE A 18 -2.28 12.14 -6.00
C ILE A 18 -2.41 13.61 -6.40
N LYS A 19 -3.31 13.89 -7.34
CA LYS A 19 -3.56 15.27 -7.82
C LYS A 19 -4.73 15.96 -7.13
N ASP A 20 -5.65 15.18 -6.59
CA ASP A 20 -6.83 15.70 -5.91
C ASP A 20 -6.42 16.22 -4.53
N THR A 21 -6.56 17.52 -4.33
CA THR A 21 -6.22 18.20 -3.06
C THR A 21 -7.12 17.76 -1.91
N ASN A 22 -8.27 17.16 -2.20
CA ASN A 22 -9.20 16.65 -1.20
C ASN A 22 -8.90 15.19 -0.83
N HIS A 23 -7.88 14.56 -1.40
CA HIS A 23 -7.55 13.18 -1.05
C HIS A 23 -6.75 13.11 0.26
N PRO A 24 -6.98 12.11 1.15
CA PRO A 24 -6.31 12.01 2.46
C PRO A 24 -4.79 11.91 2.37
N PHE A 25 -4.27 11.42 1.25
CA PHE A 25 -2.83 11.31 1.00
C PHE A 25 -2.29 12.37 0.02
N TYR A 26 -3.02 13.46 -0.21
CA TYR A 26 -2.52 14.56 -1.03
C TYR A 26 -1.22 15.14 -0.43
N GLY A 27 -0.24 15.44 -1.28
CA GLY A 27 1.10 15.86 -0.87
C GLY A 27 2.09 14.72 -0.62
N LEU A 28 1.64 13.45 -0.68
CA LEU A 28 2.49 12.27 -0.58
C LEU A 28 2.58 11.56 -1.95
N ASP A 29 3.81 11.19 -2.32
CA ASP A 29 4.07 10.30 -3.44
C ASP A 29 4.34 8.88 -2.93
N PHE A 30 3.89 7.88 -3.70
CA PHE A 30 4.10 6.47 -3.44
C PHE A 30 5.24 5.96 -4.31
N VAL A 31 6.25 5.32 -3.72
CA VAL A 31 7.47 4.87 -4.42
C VAL A 31 7.81 3.42 -4.07
N HIS A 32 8.45 2.74 -5.02
CA HIS A 32 9.01 1.39 -4.87
C HIS A 32 10.50 1.54 -4.53
N THR A 33 10.83 1.52 -3.23
CA THR A 33 12.21 1.75 -2.77
C THR A 33 13.15 0.60 -3.14
N GLU A 34 12.62 -0.57 -3.50
CA GLU A 34 13.37 -1.69 -4.06
C GLU A 34 14.04 -1.37 -5.42
N LEU A 35 13.64 -0.27 -6.07
CA LEU A 35 14.30 0.23 -7.28
C LEU A 35 15.59 1.01 -7.00
N SER A 36 15.86 1.37 -5.73
CA SER A 36 17.10 2.03 -5.33
C SER A 36 18.18 0.99 -5.02
N ALA A 37 19.42 1.26 -5.43
CA ALA A 37 20.58 0.45 -5.04
C ALA A 37 21.09 0.80 -3.62
N GLU A 38 20.58 1.89 -3.03
CA GLU A 38 20.98 2.35 -1.69
C GLU A 38 20.23 1.59 -0.60
N GLN A 39 20.92 1.37 0.52
CA GLN A 39 20.34 0.81 1.74
C GLN A 39 19.92 1.92 2.71
N GLY A 40 19.10 1.57 3.72
CA GLY A 40 18.68 2.50 4.77
C GLY A 40 17.30 3.14 4.54
N TRP A 41 16.54 2.65 3.57
CA TRP A 41 15.12 2.99 3.44
C TRP A 41 14.32 2.47 4.64
N SER A 42 13.23 3.16 4.95
CA SER A 42 12.27 2.71 5.97
C SER A 42 11.82 1.28 5.70
N GLU A 43 11.90 0.43 6.73
CA GLU A 43 11.54 -0.98 6.62
C GLU A 43 10.02 -1.18 6.43
N PRO A 44 9.59 -2.28 5.80
CA PRO A 44 8.18 -2.66 5.75
C PRO A 44 7.62 -2.93 7.15
N THR A 45 6.47 -2.34 7.47
CA THR A 45 5.88 -2.40 8.81
C THR A 45 4.62 -3.29 8.91
N PHE A 46 3.93 -3.55 7.80
CA PHE A 46 2.72 -4.37 7.73
C PHE A 46 2.46 -4.80 6.29
N ALA A 47 1.56 -5.77 6.08
CA ALA A 47 1.05 -6.13 4.76
C ALA A 47 -0.37 -5.59 4.55
N ALA A 48 -0.60 -4.92 3.43
CA ALA A 48 -1.88 -4.26 3.11
C ALA A 48 -2.66 -5.03 2.04
N PHE A 49 -3.99 -4.92 2.07
CA PHE A 49 -4.92 -5.51 1.10
C PHE A 49 -4.64 -7.00 0.82
N VAL A 50 -4.32 -7.76 1.86
CA VAL A 50 -3.84 -9.16 1.73
C VAL A 50 -4.89 -10.04 1.04
N SER A 51 -6.17 -9.90 1.36
CA SER A 51 -7.25 -10.64 0.69
C SER A 51 -7.34 -10.40 -0.82
N SER A 52 -6.93 -9.23 -1.32
CA SER A 52 -6.95 -8.92 -2.77
C SER A 52 -5.94 -9.73 -3.57
N LEU A 53 -5.05 -10.52 -2.94
CA LEU A 53 -4.25 -11.53 -3.62
C LEU A 53 -5.12 -12.58 -4.33
N ILE A 54 -6.32 -12.86 -3.80
CA ILE A 54 -7.30 -13.76 -4.43
C ILE A 54 -7.75 -13.18 -5.79
N GLU A 55 -7.98 -11.88 -5.86
CA GLU A 55 -8.36 -11.19 -7.11
C GLU A 55 -7.23 -11.23 -8.15
N ALA A 56 -5.97 -11.37 -7.70
CA ALA A 56 -4.80 -11.56 -8.54
C ALA A 56 -4.54 -13.04 -8.92
N GLY A 57 -5.37 -13.98 -8.45
CA GLY A 57 -5.34 -15.40 -8.85
C GLY A 57 -4.79 -16.37 -7.81
N VAL A 58 -4.52 -15.94 -6.57
CA VAL A 58 -4.14 -16.86 -5.48
C VAL A 58 -5.35 -17.71 -5.05
N ASP A 59 -5.16 -19.02 -4.90
CA ASP A 59 -6.20 -19.91 -4.38
C ASP A 59 -6.54 -19.50 -2.93
N PRO A 60 -7.83 -19.25 -2.59
CA PRO A 60 -8.24 -18.94 -1.22
C PRO A 60 -7.72 -19.92 -0.15
N LYS A 61 -7.44 -21.19 -0.52
CA LYS A 61 -6.85 -22.18 0.38
C LYS A 61 -5.41 -21.87 0.80
N GLU A 62 -4.67 -21.12 0.00
CA GLU A 62 -3.28 -20.72 0.29
C GLU A 62 -3.20 -19.54 1.26
N MET A 63 -4.29 -18.77 1.41
CA MET A 63 -4.30 -17.53 2.21
C MET A 63 -3.90 -17.73 3.67
N GLY A 64 -4.23 -18.89 4.26
CA GLY A 64 -3.81 -19.22 5.63
C GLY A 64 -2.28 -19.26 5.75
N ALA A 65 -1.62 -19.98 4.84
CA ALA A 65 -0.15 -20.08 4.84
C ALA A 65 0.52 -18.73 4.51
N ILE A 66 -0.07 -17.95 3.61
CA ILE A 66 0.44 -16.61 3.27
C ILE A 66 0.40 -15.68 4.50
N ARG A 67 -0.72 -15.63 5.22
CA ARG A 67 -0.85 -14.81 6.43
C ARG A 67 0.15 -15.23 7.51
N SER A 68 0.25 -16.53 7.78
CA SER A 68 1.24 -17.06 8.72
C SER A 68 2.66 -16.68 8.32
N ARG A 69 3.00 -16.74 7.03
CA ARG A 69 4.34 -16.35 6.57
C ARG A 69 4.62 -14.86 6.76
N ILE A 70 3.62 -14.00 6.58
CA ILE A 70 3.73 -12.55 6.82
C ILE A 70 3.98 -12.27 8.31
N GLU A 71 3.25 -12.95 9.20
CA GLU A 71 3.43 -12.85 10.66
C GLU A 71 4.81 -13.34 11.12
N GLU A 72 5.31 -14.45 10.56
CA GLU A 72 6.68 -14.94 10.82
C GLU A 72 7.77 -13.94 10.41
N LEU A 73 7.50 -13.12 9.41
CA LEU A 73 8.39 -12.04 8.96
C LEU A 73 8.27 -10.78 9.83
N GLY A 74 7.44 -10.80 10.89
CA GLY A 74 7.27 -9.69 11.83
C GLY A 74 6.30 -8.62 11.36
N MET A 75 5.44 -8.92 10.38
CA MET A 75 4.46 -7.98 9.84
C MET A 75 3.04 -8.46 10.13
N GLU A 76 2.12 -7.53 10.40
CA GLU A 76 0.71 -7.86 10.57
C GLU A 76 -0.02 -7.85 9.20
N PRO A 77 -0.82 -8.88 8.86
CA PRO A 77 -1.57 -8.93 7.60
C PRO A 77 -2.96 -8.27 7.73
N TYR A 78 -3.18 -7.16 7.01
CA TYR A 78 -4.46 -6.47 6.95
C TYR A 78 -5.13 -6.58 5.58
N ASP A 79 -6.46 -6.62 5.56
CA ASP A 79 -7.27 -6.60 4.32
C ASP A 79 -7.58 -5.18 3.83
N CYS A 80 -7.01 -4.18 4.49
CA CYS A 80 -7.00 -2.78 4.11
C CYS A 80 -5.61 -2.20 4.42
N LEU A 81 -5.52 -0.97 4.94
CA LEU A 81 -4.27 -0.42 5.49
C LEU A 81 -4.16 -0.73 6.99
N SER A 82 -3.04 -0.35 7.60
CA SER A 82 -2.90 -0.42 9.06
C SER A 82 -3.95 0.43 9.78
N PRO A 83 -4.35 0.06 11.01
CA PRO A 83 -5.36 0.80 11.79
C PRO A 83 -5.06 2.30 11.87
N ALA A 84 -3.80 2.67 12.13
CA ALA A 84 -3.39 4.07 12.20
C ALA A 84 -3.63 4.84 10.89
N LEU A 85 -3.36 4.24 9.73
CA LEU A 85 -3.62 4.88 8.44
C LEU A 85 -5.12 4.92 8.11
N MET A 86 -5.86 3.90 8.51
CA MET A 86 -7.31 3.88 8.36
C MET A 86 -7.98 4.98 9.19
N ASP A 87 -7.50 5.22 10.41
CA ASP A 87 -7.98 6.32 11.27
C ASP A 87 -7.68 7.70 10.67
N VAL A 88 -6.48 7.90 10.11
CA VAL A 88 -6.12 9.14 9.39
C VAL A 88 -7.05 9.39 8.21
N ILE A 89 -7.38 8.36 7.43
CA ILE A 89 -8.33 8.49 6.32
C ILE A 89 -9.72 8.85 6.84
N ALA A 90 -10.19 8.18 7.89
CA ALA A 90 -11.51 8.39 8.45
C ALA A 90 -11.66 9.82 9.02
N ASP A 91 -10.67 10.31 9.77
CA ASP A 91 -10.67 11.67 10.31
C ASP A 91 -10.68 12.72 9.20
N HIS A 92 -9.82 12.56 8.17
CA HIS A 92 -9.80 13.45 7.00
C HIS A 92 -11.16 13.52 6.30
N VAL A 93 -11.80 12.36 6.06
CA VAL A 93 -13.15 12.30 5.46
C VAL A 93 -14.20 12.96 6.36
N ALA A 94 -14.11 12.79 7.68
CA ALA A 94 -15.03 13.41 8.63
C ALA A 94 -14.88 14.94 8.65
N GLN A 95 -13.66 15.46 8.57
CA GLN A 95 -13.38 16.89 8.52
C GLN A 95 -13.89 17.55 7.24
N GLN A 96 -13.83 16.86 6.10
CA GLN A 96 -14.35 17.39 4.83
C GLN A 96 -15.88 17.52 4.74
N LYS A 97 -16.60 16.78 5.59
CA LYS A 97 -18.07 16.82 5.64
C LYS A 97 -18.59 17.91 6.59
N LYS A 98 -17.71 18.53 7.38
CA LYS A 98 -18.03 19.69 8.22
C LYS A 98 -17.93 20.96 7.41
#